data_AF-W1XSF2-F1
#
_entry.id   AF-W1XSF2-F1
#
_cell.length_a   1.000
_cell.length_b   1.000
_cell.length_c   1.000
_cell.angle_alpha   90.00
_cell.angle_beta   90.00
_cell.angle_gamma   90.00
#
_symmetry.space_group_name_H-M   'P 1'
#
loop_
_entity.id
_entity.type
_entity.pdbx_description
1 polymer ?
#
loop_
_entity_poly.entity_id
_entity_poly.type
_entity_poly.pdbx_seq_one_letter_code
_entity_poly.pdbx_strand_id
1 'polypeptide(L)' 'MKYKTIAVIGLGQFGTTIAKMLASMSHEVLGVDINPEIVQKVSPYVTHAIVAD' A
#
# COMPACT_ATOMS: atom_id res chain seq x y z
N MET A 1 -19.08 3.88 -4.72
CA MET A 1 -18.31 3.78 -3.46
C MET A 1 -17.70 5.13 -3.13
N LYS A 2 -17.50 5.46 -1.85
CA LYS A 2 -16.91 6.75 -1.44
C LYS A 2 -15.38 6.66 -1.55
N TYR A 3 -14.76 7.63 -2.22
CA TYR A 3 -13.31 7.78 -2.25
C TYR A 3 -12.77 8.05 -0.84
N LYS A 4 -11.66 7.41 -0.48
CA LYS A 4 -11.01 7.53 0.83
C LYS A 4 -9.50 7.40 0.65
N THR A 5 -8.77 8.05 1.55
CA THR A 5 -7.33 7.87 1.73
C THR A 5 -7.11 6.84 2.84
N ILE A 6 -6.33 5.81 2.54
CA ILE A 6 -6.15 4.65 3.42
C ILE A 6 -4.65 4.35 3.53
N ALA A 7 -4.16 4.23 4.76
CA ALA A 7 -2.80 3.77 5.03
C ALA A 7 -2.82 2.27 5.35
N VAL A 8 -1.89 1.51 4.75
CA VAL A 8 -1.64 0.10 5.05
C VAL A 8 -0.23 0.01 5.61
N ILE A 9 -0.14 -0.25 6.92
CA ILE A 9 1.13 -0.36 7.65
C ILE A 9 1.45 -1.84 7.82
N GLY A 10 2.63 -2.25 7.32
CA GLY A 10 3.01 -3.63 7.14
C GLY A 10 2.54 -4.17 5.79
N LEU A 11 3.48 -4.42 4.88
CA LEU A 11 3.28 -4.89 3.52
C LEU A 11 3.75 -6.34 3.33
N GLY A 12 3.64 -7.18 4.36
CA GLY A 12 3.74 -8.63 4.23
C GLY A 12 2.67 -9.22 3.29
N GLN A 13 2.53 -10.55 3.26
CA GLN A 13 1.63 -11.24 2.32
C GLN A 13 0.19 -10.69 2.32
N PHE A 14 -0.36 -10.45 3.51
CA PHE A 14 -1.71 -9.93 3.68
C PHE A 14 -1.79 -8.44 3.32
N GLY A 15 -0.93 -7.60 3.93
CA GLY A 15 -0.95 -6.15 3.72
C GLY A 15 -0.76 -5.76 2.26
N THR A 16 0.14 -6.44 1.54
CA THR A 16 0.30 -6.24 0.08
C THR A 16 -0.98 -6.55 -0.69
N THR A 17 -1.69 -7.63 -0.34
CA THR A 17 -2.94 -8.00 -1.01
C THR A 17 -4.02 -6.94 -0.80
N ILE A 18 -4.17 -6.48 0.44
CA ILE A 18 -5.14 -5.43 0.80
C ILE A 18 -4.80 -4.10 0.12
N ALA A 19 -3.53 -3.68 0.15
CA ALA A 19 -3.11 -2.44 -0.48
C ALA A 19 -3.42 -2.42 -1.99
N LYS A 20 -3.13 -3.53 -2.69
CA LYS A 20 -3.44 -3.70 -4.11
C LYS A 20 -4.95 -3.68 -4.39
N MET A 21 -5.74 -4.35 -3.56
CA MET A 21 -7.20 -4.39 -3.70
C MET A 21 -7.82 -3.00 -3.49
N LEU A 22 -7.39 -2.27 -2.45
CA LEU A 22 -7.91 -0.93 -2.18
C LEU A 22 -7.56 0.04 -3.30
N ALA A 23 -6.33 -0.05 -3.84
CA ALA A 23 -5.91 0.78 -4.95
C ALA A 23 -6.69 0.46 -6.25
N SER A 24 -6.97 -0.82 -6.53
CA SER A 24 -7.78 -1.21 -7.69
C SER A 24 -9.24 -0.75 -7.59
N MET A 25 -9.73 -0.55 -6.37
CA MET A 25 -11.02 0.07 -6.07
C MET A 25 -11.00 1.60 -6.20
N SER A 26 -9.93 2.18 -6.77
CA SER A 26 -9.73 3.63 -6.96
C SER A 26 -9.69 4.42 -5.65
N HIS A 27 -9.23 3.81 -4.56
CA HIS A 27 -8.90 4.54 -3.33
C HIS A 27 -7.46 5.07 -3.38
N GLU A 28 -7.20 6.13 -2.63
CA GLU A 28 -5.84 6.58 -2.39
C GLU A 28 -5.20 5.66 -1.36
N VAL A 29 -4.09 5.02 -1.70
CA VAL A 29 -3.45 4.05 -0.82
C VAL A 29 -2.01 4.48 -0.53
N LEU A 30 -1.71 4.59 0.77
CA LEU A 30 -0.38 4.78 1.31
C LEU A 30 0.12 3.44 1.89
N GLY A 31 1.03 2.77 1.20
CA GLY A 31 1.69 1.56 1.69
C GLY A 31 2.95 1.90 2.48
N VAL A 32 3.08 1.33 3.68
CA VAL A 32 4.23 1.57 4.58
C VAL A 32 4.81 0.25 5.06
N ASP A 33 6.14 0.07 4.95
CA ASP A 33 6.85 -1.08 5.54
C ASP A 33 8.29 -0.71 5.89
N ILE A 34 8.89 -1.42 6.83
CA ILE A 34 10.30 -1.25 7.21
C ILE A 34 11.26 -1.77 6.13
N ASN A 35 10.83 -2.73 5.31
CA ASN A 35 11.65 -3.40 4.31
C ASN A 35 11.56 -2.68 2.95
N PRO A 36 12.64 -2.02 2.49
CA PRO A 36 12.64 -1.28 1.23
C PRO A 36 12.31 -2.13 0.00
N GLU A 37 12.68 -3.41 0.01
CA GLU A 37 12.37 -4.30 -1.12
C GLU A 37 10.87 -4.53 -1.26
N ILE A 38 10.16 -4.65 -0.13
CA ILE A 38 8.71 -4.83 -0.13
C ILE A 38 8.04 -3.54 -0.62
N VAL A 39 8.47 -2.39 -0.10
CA VAL A 39 7.95 -1.08 -0.54
C VAL A 39 8.16 -0.88 -2.04
N GLN A 40 9.35 -1.18 -2.56
CA GLN A 40 9.65 -1.08 -3.99
C GLN A 40 8.76 -2.00 -4.83
N LYS A 41 8.54 -3.25 -4.39
CA LYS A 41 7.64 -4.21 -5.05
C LYS A 41 6.18 -3.75 -5.06
N VAL A 42 5.73 -3.04 -4.02
CA VAL A 42 4.34 -2.56 -3.90
C VAL A 42 4.13 -1.21 -4.60
N SER A 43 5.18 -0.40 -4.78
CA SER A 43 5.10 0.94 -5.39
C SER A 43 4.30 1.06 -6.70
N PRO A 44 4.31 0.08 -7.64
CA PRO A 44 3.55 0.22 -8.89
C PRO A 44 2.03 0.09 -8.70
N TYR A 45 1.58 -0.34 -7.51
CA TYR A 45 0.20 -0.70 -7.26
C TYR A 45 -0.53 0.25 -6.32
N VAL A 46 0.17 1.15 -5.63
CA VAL A 46 -0.40 2.06 -4.63
C VAL A 46 -0.11 3.51 -5.03
N THR A 47 -0.84 4.46 -4.43
CA THR A 47 -0.61 5.89 -4.71
C THR A 47 0.73 6.35 -4.15
N HIS A 48 1.05 5.90 -2.95
CA HIS A 48 2.29 6.24 -2.26
C HIS A 48 2.85 4.99 -1.59
N ALA A 49 4.14 4.75 -1.72
CA ALA A 49 4.86 3.67 -1.05
C ALA A 49 6.03 4.29 -0.28
N ILE A 50 6.06 4.11 1.05
CA ILE A 50 7.03 4.74 1.95
C ILE A 50 7.73 3.67 2.78
N VAL A 51 9.05 3.83 2.96
CA VAL A 51 9.81 3.08 3.96
C VAL A 51 9.79 3.87 5.27
N ALA A 52 9.34 3.24 6.36
CA ALA A 52 9.34 3.87 7.69
C ALA A 52 9.58 2.81 8.79
N ASP A 53 10.30 3.21 9.84
CA ASP A 53 10.58 2.45 11.09
C ASP A 53 9.54 2.76 12.17
#